data_AF-A0A971BII6-F1
#
_entry.id   AF-A0A971BII6-F1
#
_cell.length_a   1.000
_cell.length_b   1.000
_cell.length_c   1.000
_cell.angle_alpha   90.00
_cell.angle_beta   90.00
_cell.angle_gamma   90.00
#
_symmetry.space_group_name_H-M   'P 1'
#
loop_
_entity.id
_entity.type
_entity.pdbx_description
1 polymer ?
#
loop_
_entity_poly.entity_id
_entity_poly.type
_entity_poly.pdbx_seq_one_letter_code
_entity_poly.pdbx_strand_id
1 'polypeptide(L)'
;MFDLTGKITPKENYLRLIQGENPQYLCHNAVYSQGMFMDALAMSNRFPKEGDESEDGWGVQYKWPAGEPGPVPIVTEQNKVIKDIRKWDKYLNVPWPSKLKVDWTDSDRRTAEFDRENHLFLGCCFTGLFELTHNLMGFEDALVNYITEPEAMGEL
;
A
#
# COMPACT_ATOMS: atom_id res chain seq x y z
N MET A 1 -9.41 27.66 -22.94
CA MET A 1 -9.44 26.63 -24.01
C MET A 1 -8.23 25.76 -23.77
N PHE A 2 -8.41 24.48 -23.47
CA PHE A 2 -7.33 23.56 -23.16
C PHE A 2 -6.42 23.39 -24.38
N ASP A 3 -5.11 23.52 -24.20
CA ASP A 3 -4.12 23.34 -25.26
C ASP A 3 -3.95 21.83 -25.52
N LEU A 4 -4.70 21.31 -26.48
CA LEU A 4 -4.63 19.90 -26.94
C LEU A 4 -3.63 19.74 -28.10
N THR A 5 -2.66 20.65 -28.27
CA THR A 5 -1.73 20.63 -29.42
C THR A 5 -0.72 19.47 -29.40
N GLY A 6 -0.77 18.58 -28.41
CA GLY A 6 0.06 17.36 -28.35
C GLY A 6 1.52 17.60 -27.97
N LYS A 7 1.84 18.73 -27.32
CA LYS A 7 3.22 19.09 -26.96
C LYS A 7 3.70 18.57 -25.60
N ILE A 8 2.80 18.08 -24.76
CA ILE A 8 3.13 17.62 -23.41
C ILE A 8 2.62 16.19 -23.21
N THR A 9 3.42 15.34 -22.60
CA THR A 9 3.04 13.95 -22.30
C THR A 9 2.09 13.90 -21.09
N PRO A 10 1.29 12.82 -20.94
CA PRO A 10 0.49 12.61 -19.72
C PRO A 10 1.30 12.72 -18.43
N LYS A 11 2.51 12.13 -18.42
CA LYS A 11 3.47 12.23 -17.31
C LYS A 11 3.85 13.68 -17.02
N GLU A 12 4.26 14.43 -18.03
CA GLU A 12 4.66 15.84 -17.86
C GLU A 12 3.50 16.70 -17.35
N ASN A 13 2.27 16.50 -17.85
CA ASN A 13 1.10 17.22 -17.35
C ASN A 13 0.82 16.90 -15.87
N TYR A 14 0.95 15.63 -15.46
CA TYR A 14 0.80 15.23 -14.07
C TYR A 14 1.90 15.80 -13.16
N LEU A 15 3.15 15.83 -13.62
CA LEU A 15 4.26 16.41 -12.85
C LEU A 15 4.03 17.90 -12.57
N ARG A 16 3.55 18.67 -13.56
CA ARG A 16 3.17 20.08 -13.36
C ARG A 16 2.06 20.24 -12.32
N LEU A 17 1.06 19.36 -12.34
CA LEU A 17 -0.03 19.39 -11.37
C LEU A 17 0.49 19.20 -9.93
N ILE A 18 1.28 18.15 -9.67
CA ILE A 18 1.77 17.86 -8.31
C ILE A 18 2.82 18.87 -7.83
N GLN A 19 3.49 19.57 -8.74
CA GLN A 19 4.43 20.65 -8.43
C GLN A 19 3.73 22.00 -8.21
N GLY A 20 2.39 22.08 -8.37
CA GLY A 20 1.64 23.32 -8.23
C GLY A 20 1.89 24.32 -9.36
N GLU A 21 2.36 23.85 -10.52
CA GLU A 21 2.56 24.67 -11.72
C GLU A 21 1.24 24.83 -12.51
N ASN A 22 1.33 25.12 -13.81
CA ASN A 22 0.18 25.28 -14.69
C ASN A 22 -0.01 24.01 -15.57
N PRO A 23 -0.75 22.98 -15.09
CA PRO A 23 -1.12 21.83 -15.92
C PRO A 23 -2.09 22.26 -17.02
N GLN A 24 -2.02 21.61 -18.17
CA GLN A 24 -2.91 21.87 -19.30
C GLN A 24 -4.31 21.31 -19.10
N TYR A 25 -4.50 20.31 -18.23
CA TYR A 25 -5.79 19.72 -17.90
C TYR A 25 -5.74 19.00 -16.55
N LEU A 26 -6.92 18.74 -15.97
CA LEU A 26 -7.04 17.93 -14.77
C LEU A 26 -6.69 16.47 -15.08
N CYS A 27 -5.70 15.94 -14.38
CA CYS A 27 -5.22 14.57 -14.61
C CYS A 27 -6.21 13.51 -14.13
N HIS A 28 -6.34 12.44 -14.90
CA HIS A 28 -6.99 11.20 -14.49
C HIS A 28 -5.93 10.10 -14.34
N ASN A 29 -5.99 9.29 -13.26
CA ASN A 29 -4.96 8.28 -12.95
C ASN A 29 -4.67 7.34 -14.13
N ALA A 30 -5.72 6.80 -14.76
CA ALA A 30 -5.58 5.90 -15.90
C ALA A 30 -4.80 6.51 -17.09
N VAL A 31 -4.79 7.84 -17.25
CA VAL A 31 -4.16 8.52 -18.40
C VAL A 31 -2.66 8.66 -18.21
N TYR A 32 -2.19 9.04 -17.02
CA TYR A 32 -0.75 9.23 -16.79
C TYR A 32 -0.04 7.97 -16.29
N SER A 33 -0.76 6.99 -15.74
CA SER A 33 -0.15 5.77 -15.15
C SER A 33 -0.37 4.49 -15.94
N GLN A 34 -1.38 4.46 -16.81
CA GLN A 34 -1.89 3.22 -17.43
C GLN A 34 -2.27 2.11 -16.44
N GLY A 35 -2.44 2.44 -15.16
CA GLY A 35 -2.76 1.49 -14.09
C GLY A 35 -1.70 1.46 -12.99
N MET A 36 -1.89 0.54 -12.05
CA MET A 36 -0.97 0.30 -10.95
C MET A 36 -0.44 -1.13 -11.03
N PHE A 37 0.81 -1.32 -10.61
CA PHE A 37 1.52 -2.58 -10.72
C PHE A 37 1.84 -3.13 -9.33
N MET A 38 1.52 -4.40 -9.11
CA MET A 38 1.98 -5.15 -7.96
C MET A 38 3.38 -5.68 -8.24
N ASP A 39 4.34 -5.36 -7.38
CA ASP A 39 5.70 -5.90 -7.48
C ASP A 39 5.80 -7.30 -6.86
N ALA A 40 6.97 -7.93 -6.95
CA ALA A 40 7.19 -9.27 -6.44
C ALA A 40 7.01 -9.39 -4.92
N LEU A 41 7.26 -8.31 -4.16
CA LEU A 41 7.06 -8.29 -2.71
C LEU A 41 5.58 -8.20 -2.36
N ALA A 42 4.85 -7.29 -3.01
CA ALA A 42 3.41 -7.16 -2.85
C ALA A 42 2.73 -8.49 -3.22
N MET A 43 3.13 -9.12 -4.32
CA MET A 43 2.61 -10.43 -4.75
C MET A 43 3.01 -11.60 -3.83
N SER A 44 4.04 -11.45 -3.00
CA SER A 44 4.44 -12.47 -2.03
C SER A 44 3.52 -12.52 -0.81
N ASN A 45 2.74 -11.46 -0.58
CA ASN A 45 1.76 -11.41 0.50
C ASN A 45 0.47 -12.15 0.10
N ARG A 46 -0.16 -12.86 1.05
CA ARG A 46 -1.43 -13.53 0.80
C ARG A 46 -2.57 -12.53 0.90
N PHE A 47 -3.13 -12.14 -0.23
CA PHE A 47 -4.40 -11.40 -0.29
C PHE A 47 -5.56 -12.40 -0.37
N PRO A 48 -6.66 -12.19 0.39
CA PRO A 48 -7.82 -13.05 0.26
C PRO A 48 -8.50 -12.75 -1.08
N LYS A 49 -9.39 -13.65 -1.50
CA LYS A 49 -10.34 -13.39 -2.58
C LYS A 49 -11.70 -13.06 -1.98
N GLU A 50 -12.58 -12.47 -2.78
CA GLU A 50 -13.97 -12.28 -2.38
C GLU A 50 -14.59 -13.59 -1.84
N GLY A 51 -15.16 -13.52 -0.64
CA GLY A 51 -15.71 -14.65 0.12
C GLY A 51 -14.69 -15.42 0.99
N ASP A 52 -13.40 -15.06 0.97
CA ASP A 52 -12.31 -15.77 1.67
C ASP A 52 -11.70 -14.95 2.82
N GLU A 53 -10.89 -15.63 3.64
CA GLU A 53 -10.10 -15.08 4.72
C GLU A 53 -8.62 -15.45 4.55
N SER A 54 -7.73 -14.57 4.99
CA SER A 54 -6.28 -14.80 4.92
C SER A 54 -5.54 -14.15 6.08
N GLU A 55 -4.37 -14.68 6.39
CA GLU A 55 -3.39 -14.02 7.24
C GLU A 55 -2.26 -13.50 6.36
N ASP A 56 -1.82 -12.28 6.61
CA ASP A 56 -0.74 -11.63 5.88
C ASP A 56 0.65 -11.86 6.52
N GLY A 57 1.72 -11.37 5.89
CA GLY A 57 3.09 -11.52 6.38
C GLY A 57 3.38 -10.85 7.74
N TRP A 58 2.50 -9.95 8.21
CA TRP A 58 2.59 -9.30 9.51
C TRP A 58 1.79 -10.04 10.59
N GLY A 59 1.03 -11.08 10.23
CA GLY A 59 0.14 -11.82 11.11
C GLY A 59 -1.27 -11.22 11.21
N VAL A 60 -1.60 -10.24 10.38
CA VAL A 60 -2.92 -9.59 10.38
C VAL A 60 -3.91 -10.48 9.65
N GLN A 61 -5.06 -10.72 10.28
CA GLN A 61 -6.18 -11.41 9.65
C GLN A 61 -6.96 -10.45 8.76
N TYR A 62 -7.23 -10.87 7.54
CA TYR A 62 -8.06 -10.18 6.58
C TYR A 62 -9.26 -11.04 6.18
N LYS A 63 -10.36 -10.36 5.90
CA LYS A 63 -11.54 -10.94 5.28
C LYS A 63 -11.94 -10.10 4.09
N TRP A 64 -12.31 -10.74 2.99
CA TRP A 64 -12.98 -10.05 1.90
C TRP A 64 -14.43 -10.55 1.83
N PRO A 65 -15.39 -9.84 2.43
CA PRO A 65 -16.78 -10.25 2.37
C PRO A 65 -17.32 -10.21 0.94
N ALA A 66 -18.22 -11.14 0.60
CA ALA A 66 -18.86 -11.15 -0.71
C ALA A 66 -19.67 -9.88 -0.95
N GLY A 67 -19.54 -9.28 -2.12
CA GLY A 67 -20.17 -8.02 -2.52
C GLY A 67 -19.42 -6.75 -2.11
N GLU A 68 -18.32 -6.87 -1.34
CA GLU A 68 -17.53 -5.72 -0.90
C GLU A 68 -16.39 -5.40 -1.88
N PRO A 69 -15.96 -4.12 -1.97
CA PRO A 69 -14.97 -3.68 -2.95
C PRO A 69 -13.55 -4.19 -2.68
N GLY A 70 -13.28 -4.72 -1.49
CA GLY A 70 -11.94 -5.18 -1.12
C GLY A 70 -11.88 -5.86 0.25
N PRO A 71 -10.70 -6.39 0.61
CA PRO A 71 -10.45 -6.98 1.91
C PRO A 71 -10.37 -5.93 3.01
N VAL A 72 -10.81 -6.30 4.21
CA VAL A 72 -10.72 -5.50 5.43
C VAL A 72 -9.96 -6.27 6.51
N PRO A 73 -9.16 -5.58 7.34
CA PRO A 73 -8.50 -6.20 8.49
C PRO A 73 -9.55 -6.54 9.55
N ILE A 74 -9.42 -7.71 10.16
CA ILE A 74 -10.27 -8.17 11.25
C ILE A 74 -9.43 -8.29 12.51
N VAL A 75 -9.51 -7.27 13.37
CA VAL A 75 -8.73 -7.21 14.61
C VAL A 75 -9.65 -7.35 15.82
N THR A 76 -9.35 -8.32 16.67
CA THR A 76 -10.03 -8.66 17.92
C THR A 76 -9.02 -8.83 19.04
N GLU A 77 -9.48 -8.84 20.29
CA GLU A 77 -8.61 -9.10 21.44
C GLU A 77 -7.88 -10.46 21.36
N GLN A 78 -8.45 -11.44 20.66
CA GLN A 78 -7.85 -12.76 20.52
C GLN A 78 -6.78 -12.81 19.43
N ASN A 79 -6.96 -12.07 18.33
CA ASN A 79 -6.12 -12.20 17.13
C ASN A 79 -5.20 -11.00 16.86
N LYS A 80 -5.33 -9.89 17.62
CA LYS A 80 -4.43 -8.75 17.44
C LYS A 80 -2.98 -9.17 17.63
N VAL A 81 -2.12 -8.72 16.72
CA VAL A 81 -0.71 -9.07 16.68
C VAL A 81 -0.02 -8.47 17.90
N ILE A 82 -0.11 -7.15 18.07
CA ILE A 82 0.50 -6.45 19.20
C ILE A 82 -0.51 -6.35 20.33
N LYS A 83 -0.20 -7.01 21.46
CA LYS A 83 -1.06 -7.02 22.66
C LYS A 83 -0.68 -5.97 23.69
N ASP A 84 0.58 -5.54 23.70
CA ASP A 84 1.12 -4.48 24.54
C ASP A 84 2.18 -3.74 23.73
N ILE A 85 1.92 -2.48 23.37
CA ILE A 85 2.81 -1.68 22.53
C ILE A 85 4.20 -1.53 23.14
N ARG A 86 4.33 -1.49 24.46
CA ARG A 86 5.63 -1.34 25.16
C ARG A 86 6.53 -2.55 25.02
N LYS A 87 6.03 -3.63 24.43
CA LYS A 87 6.72 -4.89 24.18
C LYS A 87 6.42 -5.39 22.76
N TRP A 88 6.20 -4.48 21.82
CA TRP A 88 5.80 -4.78 20.45
C TRP A 88 6.73 -5.79 19.78
N ASP A 89 8.03 -5.69 20.06
CA ASP A 89 9.11 -6.54 19.56
C ASP A 89 8.95 -8.03 19.92
N LYS A 90 8.26 -8.33 21.02
CA LYS A 90 7.97 -9.71 21.44
C LYS A 90 6.87 -10.37 20.61
N TYR A 91 6.02 -9.56 19.99
CA TYR A 91 4.85 -10.03 19.25
C TYR A 91 5.05 -9.96 17.74
N LEU A 92 5.73 -8.91 17.27
CA LEU A 92 5.85 -8.61 15.86
C LEU A 92 7.03 -9.36 15.23
N ASN A 93 6.73 -10.24 14.27
CA ASN A 93 7.74 -10.80 13.37
C ASN A 93 7.73 -10.02 12.05
N VAL A 94 8.65 -9.07 11.92
CA VAL A 94 8.75 -8.24 10.72
C VAL A 94 9.07 -9.12 9.49
N PRO A 95 8.24 -9.07 8.42
CA PRO A 95 8.45 -9.81 7.18
C PRO A 95 9.49 -9.09 6.30
N TRP A 96 10.73 -9.00 6.80
CA TRP A 96 11.83 -8.36 6.09
C TRP A 96 11.98 -8.96 4.68
N PRO A 97 12.17 -8.13 3.63
CA PRO A 97 12.36 -8.62 2.26
C PRO A 97 13.50 -9.63 2.13
N SER A 98 14.54 -9.51 2.95
CA SER A 98 15.67 -10.45 2.99
C SER A 98 15.32 -11.88 3.41
N LYS A 99 14.17 -12.07 4.07
CA LYS A 99 13.64 -13.40 4.45
C LYS A 99 12.78 -14.02 3.35
N LEU A 100 12.37 -13.25 2.35
CA LEU A 100 11.45 -13.68 1.30
C LEU A 100 12.23 -14.18 0.08
N LYS A 101 11.76 -15.27 -0.51
CA LYS A 101 12.21 -15.74 -1.82
C LYS A 101 11.17 -15.30 -2.84
N VAL A 102 11.46 -14.22 -3.54
CA VAL A 102 10.55 -13.62 -4.53
C VAL A 102 11.17 -13.66 -5.93
N ASP A 103 10.32 -13.87 -6.93
CA ASP A 103 10.71 -13.86 -8.35
C ASP A 103 10.35 -12.50 -8.97
N TRP A 104 11.38 -11.77 -9.40
CA TRP A 104 11.25 -10.45 -10.01
C TRP A 104 11.03 -10.47 -11.51
N THR A 105 11.08 -11.65 -12.15
CA THR A 105 11.06 -11.80 -13.62
C THR A 105 9.92 -11.04 -14.29
N ASP A 106 8.70 -11.14 -13.76
CA ASP A 106 7.55 -10.41 -14.34
C ASP A 106 7.62 -8.90 -14.06
N SER A 107 8.13 -8.48 -12.89
CA SER A 107 8.33 -7.06 -12.58
C SER A 107 9.36 -6.42 -13.51
N ASP A 108 10.48 -7.12 -13.76
CA ASP A 108 11.53 -6.70 -14.68
C ASP A 108 11.01 -6.60 -16.11
N ARG A 109 10.27 -7.62 -16.56
CA ARG A 109 9.64 -7.63 -17.89
C ARG A 109 8.67 -6.46 -18.06
N ARG A 110 7.75 -6.25 -17.12
CA ARG A 110 6.77 -5.16 -17.17
C ARG A 110 7.45 -3.79 -17.16
N THR A 111 8.49 -3.60 -16.34
CA THR A 111 9.21 -2.32 -16.30
C THR A 111 10.03 -2.05 -17.55
N ALA A 112 10.56 -3.08 -18.21
CA ALA A 112 11.29 -2.95 -19.48
C ALA A 112 10.36 -2.61 -20.66
N GLU A 113 9.14 -3.15 -20.68
CA GLU A 113 8.14 -2.90 -21.72
C GLU A 113 7.37 -1.58 -21.53
N PHE A 114 7.36 -1.03 -20.33
CA PHE A 114 6.56 0.16 -20.01
C PHE A 114 7.16 1.44 -20.60
N ASP A 115 6.31 2.24 -21.25
CA ASP A 115 6.67 3.56 -21.78
C ASP A 115 6.83 4.60 -20.66
N ARG A 116 8.01 4.58 -20.04
CA ARG A 116 8.40 5.52 -18.97
C ARG A 116 8.67 6.93 -19.45
N GLU A 117 8.79 7.15 -20.76
CA GLU A 117 8.98 8.48 -21.34
C GLU A 117 7.67 9.27 -21.23
N ASN A 118 6.53 8.67 -21.64
CA ASN A 118 5.25 9.36 -21.66
C ASN A 118 4.35 9.10 -20.44
N HIS A 119 4.62 8.04 -19.66
CA HIS A 119 3.77 7.60 -18.55
C HIS A 119 4.57 7.37 -17.26
N LEU A 120 3.88 7.42 -16.11
CA LEU A 120 4.41 7.10 -14.80
C LEU A 120 4.13 5.65 -14.43
N PHE A 121 5.19 4.90 -14.15
CA PHE A 121 5.06 3.55 -13.61
C PHE A 121 4.74 3.64 -12.11
N LEU A 122 3.53 3.24 -11.71
CA LEU A 122 3.08 3.30 -10.33
C LEU A 122 3.09 1.92 -9.68
N GLY A 123 3.89 1.77 -8.61
CA GLY A 123 3.81 0.62 -7.72
C GLY A 123 2.69 0.78 -6.69
N CYS A 124 2.02 -0.31 -6.34
CA CYS A 124 1.00 -0.31 -5.29
C CYS A 124 1.62 -0.33 -3.89
N CYS A 125 1.20 0.59 -3.03
CA CYS A 125 1.34 0.50 -1.58
C CYS A 125 0.03 0.96 -0.94
N PHE A 126 -0.74 0.02 -0.40
CA PHE A 126 -2.10 0.29 0.10
C PHE A 126 -2.15 0.67 1.58
N THR A 127 -1.15 0.25 2.35
CA THR A 127 -1.13 0.38 3.81
C THR A 127 0.02 1.30 4.22
N GLY A 128 -0.30 2.49 4.71
CA GLY A 128 0.67 3.40 5.32
C GLY A 128 1.01 2.98 6.75
N LEU A 129 1.87 3.76 7.41
CA LEU A 129 2.29 3.47 8.79
C LEU A 129 1.10 3.53 9.75
N PHE A 130 0.26 4.57 9.63
CA PHE A 130 -0.93 4.69 10.47
C PHE A 130 -1.88 3.50 10.26
N GLU A 131 -2.15 3.12 9.01
CA GLU A 131 -3.01 1.98 8.71
C GLU A 131 -2.44 0.67 9.27
N LEU A 132 -1.12 0.48 9.14
CA LEU A 132 -0.45 -0.70 9.67
C LEU A 132 -0.58 -0.77 11.19
N THR A 133 -0.45 0.35 11.92
CA THR A 133 -0.56 0.33 13.38
C THR A 133 -1.93 -0.21 13.85
N HIS A 134 -3.03 0.29 13.29
CA HIS A 134 -4.35 -0.19 13.69
C HIS A 134 -4.67 -1.58 13.12
N ASN A 135 -4.02 -2.03 12.05
CA ASN A 135 -4.12 -3.41 11.59
C ASN A 135 -3.45 -4.39 12.56
N LEU A 136 -2.39 -3.96 13.25
CA LEU A 136 -1.63 -4.79 14.20
C LEU A 136 -2.27 -4.87 15.59
N MET A 137 -2.97 -3.83 16.04
CA MET A 137 -3.51 -3.76 17.42
C MET A 137 -4.97 -3.33 17.54
N GLY A 138 -5.59 -2.85 16.47
CA GLY A 138 -6.94 -2.28 16.47
C GLY A 138 -6.92 -0.76 16.57
N PHE A 139 -8.01 -0.12 16.11
CA PHE A 139 -8.10 1.34 16.05
C PHE A 139 -8.05 2.03 17.42
N GLU A 140 -8.79 1.50 18.40
CA GLU A 140 -8.85 2.09 19.74
C GLU A 140 -7.46 2.06 20.40
N ASP A 141 -6.83 0.89 20.43
CA ASP A 141 -5.48 0.71 20.98
C ASP A 141 -4.47 1.61 20.26
N ALA A 142 -4.49 1.67 18.93
CA ALA A 142 -3.56 2.53 18.19
C ALA A 142 -3.73 4.01 18.58
N LEU A 143 -4.96 4.52 18.59
CA LEU A 143 -5.24 5.92 18.93
C LEU A 143 -4.90 6.26 20.39
N VAL A 144 -5.20 5.36 21.34
CA VAL A 144 -4.82 5.53 22.74
C VAL A 144 -3.30 5.53 22.88
N ASN A 145 -2.60 4.57 22.28
CA ASN A 145 -1.14 4.44 22.40
C ASN A 145 -0.39 5.61 21.78
N TYR A 146 -0.89 6.23 20.69
CA TYR A 146 -0.29 7.46 20.16
C TYR A 146 -0.27 8.61 21.19
N ILE A 147 -1.18 8.60 22.17
CA ILE A 147 -1.25 9.61 23.23
C ILE A 147 -0.50 9.14 24.48
N THR A 148 -0.69 7.88 24.88
CA THR A 148 -0.24 7.39 26.19
C THR A 148 1.14 6.76 26.16
N GLU A 149 1.58 6.24 25.02
CA GLU A 149 2.85 5.51 24.85
C GLU A 149 3.61 6.01 23.59
N PRO A 150 3.84 7.33 23.43
CA PRO A 150 4.37 7.90 22.19
C PRO A 150 5.80 7.46 21.86
N GLU A 151 6.61 7.12 22.87
CA GLU A 151 7.96 6.57 22.67
C GLU A 151 7.88 5.19 22.02
N ALA A 152 7.06 4.28 22.57
CA ALA A 152 6.89 2.93 22.01
C ALA A 152 6.24 2.94 20.62
N MET A 153 5.30 3.86 20.37
CA MET A 153 4.73 4.08 19.03
C MET A 153 5.73 4.69 18.03
N GLY A 154 6.71 5.47 18.51
CA GLY A 154 7.77 6.01 17.67
C GLY A 154 8.89 5.02 17.36
N GLU A 155 9.08 4.01 18.22
CA GLU A 155 10.01 2.90 18.00
C GLU A 155 9.45 1.83 17.05
N LEU A 156 8.14 1.58 17.10
CA LEU A 156 7.42 0.64 16.23
C LEU A 156 7.51 1.04 14.75
#